data_AF-A0AAE3E5T0-F1
#
_entry.id   AF-A0AAE3E5T0-F1
#
_cell.length_a   1.000
_cell.length_b   1.000
_cell.length_c   1.000
_cell.angle_alpha   90.00
_cell.angle_beta   90.00
_cell.angle_gamma   90.00
#
_symmetry.space_group_name_H-M   'P 1'
#
loop_
_entity.id
_entity.type
_entity.pdbx_description
1 polymer ?
#
loop_
_entity_poly.entity_id
_entity_poly.type
_entity_poly.pdbx_seq_one_letter_code
_entity_poly.pdbx_strand_id
1 'polypeptide(L)'
;MQDVILLVSTSAIFIFGYFMVKKLDAFLENNWNEQEHALIHGENSLKIGFSNPLMADSLSDVLETYGKQHPDVFIHIFSGEDSELCRELETHKLDIIFLPENTAVSEKIHYNARIVILRCTPVVMKYAGLSIEPIAQNHITQKALWRNSKNTPVIDSFVGCMNRLAVNQSQM
;
A
#
# COMPACT_ATOMS: atom_id res chain seq x y z
N MET A 1 53.74 29.37 4.83
CA MET A 1 53.33 28.44 5.92
C MET A 1 51.84 28.54 6.22
N GLN A 2 51.27 29.74 6.30
CA GLN A 2 49.84 29.95 6.58
C GLN A 2 48.89 29.37 5.52
N ASP A 3 49.23 29.50 4.22
CA ASP A 3 48.41 28.95 3.13
C ASP A 3 48.37 27.42 3.10
N VAL A 4 49.47 26.78 3.51
CA VAL A 4 49.55 25.31 3.60
C VAL A 4 48.67 24.78 4.74
N ILE A 5 48.65 25.47 5.88
CA ILE A 5 47.79 25.13 7.02
C ILE A 5 46.31 25.31 6.66
N LEU A 6 45.97 26.39 5.94
CA LEU A 6 44.62 26.64 5.45
C LEU A 6 44.15 25.54 4.48
N LEU A 7 45.00 25.12 3.56
CA LEU A 7 44.69 24.09 2.56
C LEU A 7 44.46 22.71 3.22
N VAL A 8 45.30 22.35 4.20
CA VAL A 8 45.15 21.11 4.97
C VAL A 8 43.86 21.13 5.81
N SER A 9 43.58 22.25 6.49
CA SER A 9 42.36 22.40 7.30
C SER A 9 41.09 22.33 6.44
N THR A 10 41.09 22.99 5.28
CA THR A 10 39.97 22.97 4.34
C THR A 10 39.73 21.56 3.80
N SER A 11 40.80 20.85 3.41
CA SER A 11 40.71 19.47 2.91
C SER A 11 40.15 18.51 3.96
N ALA A 12 40.52 18.66 5.22
CA ALA A 12 40.01 17.83 6.31
C ALA A 12 38.49 18.02 6.53
N ILE A 13 37.99 19.26 6.43
CA ILE A 13 36.56 19.56 6.54
C ILE A 13 35.77 18.89 5.41
N PHE A 14 36.28 18.92 4.18
CA PHE A 14 35.62 18.27 3.05
C PHE A 14 35.58 16.73 3.19
N ILE A 15 36.67 16.10 3.62
CA ILE A 15 36.72 14.65 3.85
C ILE A 15 35.74 14.24 4.97
N PHE A 16 35.71 15.01 6.06
CA PHE A 16 34.81 14.76 7.17
C PHE A 16 33.34 14.97 6.80
N GLY A 17 33.03 16.04 6.06
CA GLY A 17 31.69 16.30 5.54
C GLY A 17 31.20 15.19 4.61
N TYR A 18 32.06 14.73 3.69
CA TYR A 18 31.73 13.60 2.81
C TYR A 18 31.47 12.30 3.58
N PHE A 19 32.30 12.01 4.60
CA PHE A 19 32.12 10.84 5.45
C PHE A 19 30.81 10.90 6.25
N MET A 20 30.46 12.07 6.80
CA MET A 20 29.19 12.29 7.50
C MET A 20 27.99 12.08 6.58
N VAL A 21 28.01 12.64 5.35
CA VAL A 21 26.92 12.47 4.38
C VAL A 21 26.75 11.01 3.98
N LYS A 22 27.85 10.30 3.69
CA LYS A 22 27.84 8.86 3.39
C LYS A 22 27.25 8.02 4.52
N LYS A 23 27.61 8.33 5.77
CA LYS A 23 27.13 7.59 6.93
C LYS A 23 25.66 7.93 7.23
N LEU A 24 25.24 9.18 7.01
CA LEU A 24 23.86 9.62 7.16
C LEU A 24 22.93 8.96 6.14
N ASP A 25 23.33 8.89 4.86
CA ASP A 25 22.57 8.17 3.82
C ASP A 25 22.38 6.70 4.20
N ALA A 26 23.47 6.02 4.60
CA ALA A 26 23.39 4.62 5.02
C ALA A 26 22.52 4.42 6.28
N PHE A 27 22.51 5.39 7.21
CA PHE A 27 21.62 5.35 8.38
C PHE A 27 20.16 5.58 8.02
N LEU A 28 19.87 6.51 7.10
CA LEU A 28 18.52 6.78 6.62
C LEU A 28 17.98 5.59 5.82
N GLU A 29 18.80 5.01 4.96
CA GLU A 29 18.44 3.83 4.16
C GLU A 29 18.24 2.59 5.04
N ASN A 30 19.10 2.35 6.04
CA ASN A 30 18.90 1.26 6.98
C ASN A 30 17.68 1.47 7.87
N ASN A 31 17.43 2.69 8.37
CA ASN A 31 16.19 2.96 9.12
C ASN A 31 14.96 2.79 8.24
N TRP A 32 15.01 3.24 6.99
CA TRP A 32 13.94 3.06 6.04
C TRP A 32 13.67 1.57 5.76
N ASN A 33 14.73 0.78 5.54
CA ASN A 33 14.63 -0.66 5.30
C ASN A 33 14.18 -1.43 6.55
N GLU A 34 14.69 -1.11 7.74
CA GLU A 34 14.23 -1.71 9.00
C GLU A 34 12.77 -1.37 9.28
N GLN A 35 12.34 -0.14 8.97
CA GLN A 35 10.96 0.29 9.08
C GLN A 35 10.09 -0.44 8.05
N GLU A 36 10.52 -0.57 6.80
CA GLU A 36 9.82 -1.35 5.76
C GLU A 36 9.67 -2.82 6.15
N HIS A 37 10.72 -3.45 6.69
CA HIS A 37 10.69 -4.83 7.17
C HIS A 37 9.82 -5.01 8.43
N ALA A 38 9.85 -4.07 9.37
CA ALA A 38 9.00 -4.10 10.58
C ALA A 38 7.51 -3.86 10.25
N LEU A 39 7.22 -3.02 9.25
CA LEU A 39 5.86 -2.72 8.82
C LEU A 39 5.24 -3.91 8.06
N ILE A 40 6.01 -4.62 7.21
CA ILE A 40 5.54 -5.82 6.49
C ILE A 40 5.27 -7.01 7.44
N HIS A 41 5.92 -7.06 8.61
CA HIS A 41 5.80 -8.14 9.60
C HIS A 41 5.16 -7.74 10.94
N GLY A 42 4.55 -6.56 11.05
CA GLY A 42 3.80 -6.17 12.24
C GLY A 42 2.49 -6.96 12.37
N GLU A 43 2.24 -7.55 13.55
CA GLU A 43 0.98 -8.25 13.88
C GLU A 43 -0.27 -7.36 13.76
N ASN A 44 -0.10 -6.03 13.67
CA ASN A 44 -1.18 -5.05 13.59
C ASN A 44 -1.13 -4.27 12.26
N SER A 45 -1.20 -4.99 11.14
CA SER A 45 -1.20 -4.42 9.80
C SER A 45 -2.42 -4.85 8.99
N LEU A 46 -2.87 -3.97 8.09
CA LEU A 46 -3.89 -4.26 7.08
C LEU A 46 -3.22 -4.25 5.70
N LYS A 47 -3.15 -5.41 5.06
CA LYS A 47 -2.45 -5.63 3.79
C LYS A 47 -3.45 -5.78 2.65
N ILE A 48 -3.49 -4.75 1.81
CA ILE A 48 -4.47 -4.59 0.74
C ILE A 48 -3.79 -4.82 -0.61
N GLY A 49 -4.31 -5.71 -1.44
CA GLY A 49 -3.83 -5.94 -2.80
C GLY A 49 -4.74 -5.37 -3.88
N PHE A 50 -4.19 -4.80 -4.95
CA PHE A 50 -4.94 -4.35 -6.13
C PHE A 50 -4.37 -4.98 -7.40
N SER A 51 -5.25 -5.44 -8.29
CA SER A 51 -4.87 -5.79 -9.66
C SER A 51 -4.55 -4.54 -10.49
N ASN A 52 -5.26 -3.44 -10.21
CA ASN A 52 -5.05 -2.14 -10.84
C ASN A 52 -4.73 -1.08 -9.76
N PRO A 53 -3.46 -0.63 -9.64
CA PRO A 53 -3.05 0.31 -8.61
C PRO A 53 -3.67 1.71 -8.77
N LEU A 54 -4.20 2.05 -9.95
CA LEU A 54 -4.88 3.33 -10.20
C LEU A 54 -6.21 3.46 -9.43
N MET A 55 -6.70 2.36 -8.82
CA MET A 55 -7.90 2.36 -8.00
C MET A 55 -7.65 2.69 -6.54
N ALA A 56 -6.40 2.62 -6.08
CA ALA A 56 -6.08 2.69 -4.66
C ALA A 56 -6.57 4.00 -4.02
N ASP A 57 -6.39 5.12 -4.72
CA ASP A 57 -6.79 6.44 -4.25
C ASP A 57 -8.33 6.64 -4.22
N SER A 58 -9.10 5.82 -4.92
CA SER A 58 -10.57 5.82 -4.74
C SER A 58 -11.02 5.31 -3.36
N LEU A 59 -10.12 4.65 -2.63
CA LEU A 59 -10.35 4.27 -1.24
C LEU A 59 -9.88 5.33 -0.24
N SER A 60 -9.35 6.49 -0.66
CA SER A 60 -8.77 7.49 0.25
C SER A 60 -9.71 7.89 1.41
N ASP A 61 -11.00 8.13 1.15
CA ASP A 61 -11.99 8.44 2.19
C ASP A 61 -12.21 7.27 3.18
N VAL A 62 -12.18 6.04 2.67
CA VAL A 62 -12.34 4.81 3.46
C VAL A 62 -11.11 4.60 4.32
N LEU A 63 -9.92 4.75 3.73
CA LEU A 63 -8.64 4.61 4.41
C LEU A 63 -8.46 5.68 5.48
N GLU A 64 -8.86 6.93 5.23
CA GLU A 64 -8.83 8.00 6.21
C GLU A 64 -9.79 7.71 7.38
N THR A 65 -11.01 7.28 7.08
CA THR A 65 -12.00 6.91 8.11
C THR A 65 -11.50 5.75 8.96
N TYR A 66 -10.95 4.72 8.32
CA TYR A 66 -10.40 3.55 8.98
C TYR A 66 -9.18 3.91 9.84
N GLY A 67 -8.22 4.68 9.30
CA GLY A 67 -7.02 5.09 10.03
C GLY A 67 -7.31 5.97 11.24
N LYS A 68 -8.39 6.76 11.21
CA LYS A 68 -8.88 7.50 12.40
C LYS A 68 -9.45 6.58 13.48
N GLN A 69 -10.06 5.45 13.09
CA GLN A 69 -10.62 4.48 14.03
C GLN A 69 -9.54 3.54 14.60
N HIS A 70 -8.50 3.25 13.81
CA HIS A 70 -7.42 2.33 14.13
C HIS A 70 -6.05 2.98 13.92
N PRO A 71 -5.65 3.96 14.76
CA PRO A 71 -4.40 4.71 14.60
C PRO A 71 -3.15 3.85 14.81
N ASP A 72 -3.31 2.68 15.42
CA ASP A 72 -2.29 1.67 15.70
C ASP A 72 -2.12 0.64 14.57
N VAL A 73 -2.95 0.69 13.52
CA VAL A 73 -2.88 -0.24 12.38
C VAL A 73 -2.13 0.39 11.21
N PHE A 74 -1.10 -0.30 10.74
CA PHE A 74 -0.37 0.10 9.53
C PHE A 74 -1.04 -0.44 8.27
N ILE A 75 -1.30 0.42 7.29
CA ILE A 75 -1.92 0.02 6.03
C ILE A 75 -0.84 -0.15 4.96
N HIS A 76 -0.80 -1.34 4.37
CA HIS A 76 0.09 -1.69 3.27
C HIS A 76 -0.71 -1.90 1.99
N ILE A 77 -0.28 -1.25 0.92
CA ILE A 77 -0.89 -1.40 -0.40
C ILE A 77 0.08 -2.13 -1.32
N PHE A 78 -0.39 -3.20 -1.93
CA PHE A 78 0.33 -4.03 -2.88
C PHE A 78 -0.37 -4.01 -4.24
N SER A 79 0.39 -4.21 -5.31
CA SER A 79 -0.13 -4.39 -6.66
C SER A 79 0.49 -5.64 -7.26
N GLY A 80 -0.28 -6.40 -8.03
CA GLY A 80 0.20 -7.63 -8.68
C GLY A 80 -0.83 -8.21 -9.63
N GLU A 81 -0.50 -9.32 -10.28
CA GLU A 81 -1.46 -10.01 -11.15
C GLU A 81 -2.55 -10.72 -10.32
N ASP A 82 -3.74 -10.91 -10.90
CA ASP A 82 -4.87 -11.58 -10.26
C ASP A 82 -4.49 -12.93 -9.62
N SER A 83 -3.66 -13.72 -10.31
CA SER A 83 -3.22 -15.04 -9.82
C SER A 83 -2.26 -14.94 -8.63
N GLU A 84 -1.38 -13.95 -8.63
CA GLU A 84 -0.45 -13.68 -7.53
C GLU A 84 -1.22 -13.17 -6.31
N LEU A 85 -2.14 -12.22 -6.51
CA LEU A 85 -2.98 -11.69 -5.44
C LEU A 85 -3.82 -12.78 -4.77
N CYS A 86 -4.42 -13.67 -5.56
CA CYS A 86 -5.13 -14.83 -5.03
C CYS A 86 -4.20 -15.73 -4.20
N ARG A 87 -3.01 -16.06 -4.72
CA ARG A 87 -2.02 -16.87 -3.99
C ARG A 87 -1.58 -16.20 -2.69
N GLU A 88 -1.28 -14.91 -2.71
CA GLU A 88 -0.83 -14.18 -1.52
C GLU A 88 -1.95 -13.97 -0.50
N LEU A 89 -3.21 -13.92 -0.93
CA LEU A 89 -4.38 -13.99 -0.05
C LEU A 89 -4.51 -15.39 0.60
N GLU A 90 -4.19 -16.46 -0.12
CA GLU A 90 -4.17 -17.85 0.38
C GLU A 90 -3.04 -18.12 1.39
N THR A 91 -1.89 -17.46 1.24
CA THR A 91 -0.74 -17.62 2.13
C THR A 91 -0.75 -16.69 3.35
N HIS A 92 -1.82 -15.92 3.58
CA HIS A 92 -1.93 -14.89 4.64
C HIS A 92 -0.94 -13.73 4.50
N LYS A 93 -0.39 -13.52 3.31
CA LYS A 93 0.44 -12.34 3.04
C LYS A 93 -0.42 -11.11 2.75
N LEU A 94 -1.63 -11.30 2.24
CA LEU A 94 -2.64 -10.25 2.03
C LEU A 94 -3.88 -10.56 2.86
N ASP A 95 -4.55 -9.50 3.32
CA ASP A 95 -5.77 -9.58 4.12
C ASP A 95 -7.02 -9.42 3.24
N ILE A 96 -6.95 -8.51 2.27
CA ILE A 96 -8.01 -8.21 1.32
C ILE A 96 -7.41 -7.86 -0.04
N ILE A 97 -8.04 -8.32 -1.12
CA ILE A 97 -7.62 -8.03 -2.49
C ILE A 97 -8.78 -7.45 -3.31
N PHE A 98 -8.47 -6.58 -4.26
CA PHE A 98 -9.40 -6.03 -5.23
C PHE A 98 -9.05 -6.54 -6.61
N LEU A 99 -9.97 -7.31 -7.20
CA LEU A 99 -9.82 -7.92 -8.52
C LEU A 99 -10.91 -7.39 -9.46
N PRO A 100 -10.74 -7.52 -10.79
CA PRO A 100 -11.84 -7.37 -11.73
C PRO A 100 -13.02 -8.29 -11.35
N GLU A 101 -14.24 -7.82 -11.60
CA GLU A 101 -15.47 -8.55 -11.26
C GLU A 101 -15.48 -9.99 -11.83
N ASN A 102 -15.06 -10.11 -13.09
CA ASN A 102 -15.08 -11.35 -13.87
C ASN A 102 -13.95 -12.34 -13.54
N THR A 103 -13.04 -12.01 -12.61
CA THR A 103 -11.92 -12.88 -12.28
C THR A 103 -12.41 -14.16 -11.61
N ALA A 104 -12.05 -15.32 -12.15
CA ALA A 104 -12.39 -16.62 -11.56
C ALA A 104 -11.62 -16.80 -10.25
N VAL A 105 -12.33 -17.16 -9.17
CA VAL A 105 -11.75 -17.43 -7.85
C VAL A 105 -11.91 -18.91 -7.55
N SER A 106 -10.90 -19.50 -6.92
CA SER A 106 -10.92 -20.92 -6.51
C SER A 106 -12.09 -21.22 -5.56
N GLU A 107 -12.98 -22.13 -5.95
CA GLU A 107 -14.11 -22.59 -5.13
C GLU A 107 -13.68 -23.39 -3.88
N LYS A 108 -12.41 -23.78 -3.80
CA LYS A 108 -11.88 -24.64 -2.73
C LYS A 108 -11.79 -23.93 -1.38
N ILE A 109 -11.77 -22.60 -1.38
CA ILE A 109 -11.59 -21.78 -0.19
C ILE A 109 -12.82 -20.88 -0.04
N HIS A 110 -13.35 -20.82 1.19
CA HIS A 110 -14.47 -19.95 1.51
C HIS A 110 -13.97 -18.51 1.62
N TYR A 111 -14.22 -17.74 0.56
CA TYR A 111 -13.99 -16.31 0.53
C TYR A 111 -15.29 -15.56 0.83
N ASN A 112 -15.14 -14.43 1.52
CA ASN A 112 -16.13 -13.37 1.47
C ASN A 112 -15.82 -12.49 0.26
N ALA A 113 -16.86 -12.08 -0.45
CA ALA A 113 -16.75 -11.22 -1.62
C ALA A 113 -17.69 -10.03 -1.48
N ARG A 114 -17.25 -8.87 -1.95
CA ARG A 114 -18.10 -7.69 -2.08
C ARG A 114 -17.80 -6.97 -3.38
N ILE A 115 -18.86 -6.60 -4.07
CA ILE A 115 -18.77 -5.76 -5.26
C ILE A 115 -18.71 -4.30 -4.82
N VAL A 116 -17.67 -3.59 -5.27
CA VAL A 116 -17.46 -2.17 -5.02
C VAL A 116 -17.21 -1.46 -6.35
N ILE A 117 -17.58 -0.20 -6.42
CA ILE A 117 -17.30 0.63 -7.59
C ILE A 117 -16.15 1.57 -7.24
N LEU A 118 -15.00 1.36 -7.89
CA LEU A 118 -13.79 2.15 -7.67
C LEU A 118 -13.52 3.04 -8.89
N ARG A 119 -12.94 4.21 -8.66
CA ARG A 119 -12.57 5.14 -9.73
C ARG A 119 -11.08 4.98 -10.04
N CYS A 120 -10.72 4.90 -11.31
CA CYS A 120 -9.33 5.11 -11.70
C CYS A 120 -9.00 6.59 -11.46
N THR A 121 -8.00 6.87 -10.62
CA THR A 121 -7.44 8.21 -10.49
C THR A 121 -5.96 8.19 -10.88
N PRO A 122 -5.42 9.33 -11.34
CA PRO A 122 -4.02 9.40 -11.76
C PRO A 122 -3.09 9.20 -10.57
N VAL A 123 -2.07 8.36 -10.74
CA VAL A 123 -1.05 8.14 -9.69
C VAL A 123 0.14 9.04 -9.97
N VAL A 124 0.46 9.92 -9.02
CA VAL A 124 1.55 10.90 -9.16
C VAL A 124 2.88 10.30 -8.69
N MET A 125 3.89 10.37 -9.55
CA MET A 125 5.25 9.95 -9.24
C MET A 125 5.95 10.93 -8.29
N LYS A 126 6.52 10.40 -7.19
CA LYS A 126 7.16 11.18 -6.12
C LYS A 126 8.22 12.18 -6.60
N TYR A 127 9.05 11.79 -7.58
CA TYR A 127 10.27 12.56 -7.91
C TYR A 127 10.14 13.47 -9.14
N ALA A 128 9.04 13.38 -9.90
CA ALA A 128 8.90 14.13 -11.15
C ALA A 128 7.57 14.89 -11.28
N GLY A 129 6.61 14.67 -10.36
CA GLY A 129 5.26 15.24 -10.48
C GLY A 129 4.49 14.76 -11.70
N LEU A 130 5.03 13.75 -12.41
CA LEU A 130 4.40 13.13 -13.57
C LEU A 130 3.31 12.18 -13.09
N SER A 131 2.15 12.21 -13.74
CA SER A 131 1.04 11.31 -13.46
C SER A 131 1.03 10.12 -14.42
N ILE A 132 0.71 8.95 -13.88
CA ILE A 132 0.27 7.80 -14.67
C ILE A 132 -1.23 7.95 -14.84
N GLU A 133 -1.64 8.40 -16.02
CA GLU A 133 -3.04 8.60 -16.37
C GLU A 133 -3.72 7.28 -16.77
N PRO A 134 -4.91 6.96 -16.24
CA PRO A 134 -5.67 5.82 -16.71
C PRO A 134 -6.12 6.04 -18.16
N ILE A 135 -5.84 5.08 -19.03
CA ILE A 135 -6.36 5.07 -20.42
C ILE A 135 -7.88 4.85 -20.41
N ALA A 136 -8.35 4.00 -19.50
CA ALA A 136 -9.78 3.76 -19.31
C ALA A 136 -10.35 4.82 -18.37
N GLN A 137 -11.13 5.74 -18.93
CA GLN A 137 -12.02 6.58 -18.14
C GLN A 137 -13.19 5.70 -17.73
N ASN A 138 -13.36 5.43 -16.43
CA ASN A 138 -14.64 5.26 -15.74
C ASN A 138 -14.44 4.61 -14.36
N HIS A 139 -15.49 4.73 -13.56
CA HIS A 139 -15.78 3.83 -12.45
C HIS A 139 -15.74 2.38 -12.95
N ILE A 140 -14.87 1.56 -12.36
CA ILE A 140 -14.75 0.14 -12.69
C ILE A 140 -15.26 -0.67 -11.50
N THR A 141 -16.11 -1.64 -11.80
CA THR A 141 -16.55 -2.60 -10.80
C THR A 141 -15.37 -3.49 -10.41
N GLN A 142 -15.10 -3.55 -9.11
CA GLN A 142 -14.09 -4.41 -8.52
C GLN A 142 -14.77 -5.36 -7.53
N LYS A 143 -14.24 -6.57 -7.46
CA LYS A 143 -14.59 -7.57 -6.48
C LYS A 143 -13.54 -7.54 -5.38
N ALA A 144 -13.92 -7.01 -4.24
CA ALA A 144 -13.15 -7.10 -3.00
C ALA A 144 -13.30 -8.51 -2.42
N LEU A 145 -12.19 -9.20 -2.19
CA LEU A 145 -12.15 -10.56 -1.67
C LEU A 145 -11.29 -10.61 -0.42
N TRP A 146 -11.82 -11.24 0.62
CA TRP A 146 -11.09 -11.56 1.84
C TRP A 146 -11.50 -12.94 2.33
N ARG A 147 -10.68 -13.58 3.15
CA ARG A 147 -10.96 -14.93 3.63
C ARG A 147 -12.10 -14.91 4.65
N ASN A 148 -12.93 -15.96 4.62
CA ASN A 148 -13.83 -16.26 5.73
C ASN A 148 -13.05 -17.00 6.84
N SER A 149 -12.18 -16.29 7.55
CA SER A 149 -11.55 -16.78 8.78
C SER A 149 -12.28 -16.21 9.99
N LYS A 150 -12.48 -17.03 11.02
CA LYS A 150 -12.97 -16.54 12.31
C LYS A 150 -11.92 -15.57 12.88
N ASN A 151 -12.34 -14.32 13.11
CA ASN A 151 -11.63 -13.27 13.86
C ASN A 151 -10.47 -12.57 13.13
N THR A 152 -10.80 -11.68 12.20
CA THR A 152 -9.90 -10.56 11.87
C THR A 152 -10.64 -9.24 12.07
N PRO A 153 -10.70 -8.71 13.32
CA PRO A 153 -11.45 -7.48 13.62
C PRO A 153 -10.99 -6.27 12.79
N VAL A 154 -9.72 -6.28 12.38
CA VAL A 154 -9.10 -5.34 11.43
C VAL A 154 -9.84 -5.34 10.09
N ILE A 155 -10.05 -6.52 9.50
CA ILE A 155 -10.73 -6.67 8.20
C ILE A 155 -12.22 -6.34 8.33
N ASP A 156 -12.88 -6.83 9.37
CA ASP A 156 -14.31 -6.58 9.58
C ASP A 156 -14.61 -5.08 9.73
N SER A 157 -13.76 -4.35 10.47
CA SER A 157 -13.88 -2.90 10.59
C SER A 157 -13.59 -2.17 9.28
N PHE A 158 -12.61 -2.64 8.50
CA PHE A 158 -12.31 -2.07 7.18
C PHE A 158 -13.50 -2.27 6.21
N VAL A 159 -14.06 -3.48 6.17
CA VAL A 159 -15.25 -3.81 5.38
C VAL A 159 -16.46 -2.98 5.81
N GLY A 160 -16.60 -2.70 7.11
CA GLY A 160 -17.58 -1.77 7.65
C GLY A 160 -17.45 -0.34 7.08
N CYS A 161 -16.22 0.15 6.96
CA CYS A 161 -15.94 1.47 6.36
C CYS A 161 -16.26 1.49 4.86
N MET A 162 -16.06 0.37 4.15
CA MET A 162 -16.39 0.22 2.73
C MET A 162 -17.88 0.24 2.41
N ASN A 163 -18.79 0.18 3.40
CA ASN A 163 -20.25 0.20 3.16
C ASN A 163 -20.71 1.43 2.34
N ARG A 164 -19.96 2.54 2.37
CA ARG A 164 -20.25 3.74 1.56
C ARG A 164 -19.98 3.57 0.06
N LEU A 165 -19.14 2.61 -0.31
CA LEU A 165 -18.75 2.30 -1.69
C LEU A 165 -19.52 1.12 -2.29
N ALA A 166 -20.36 0.46 -1.49
CA ALA A 166 -21.08 -0.72 -1.91
C ALA A 166 -22.25 -0.35 -2.84
N VAL A 167 -22.43 -1.14 -3.89
CA VAL A 167 -23.67 -1.14 -4.66
C VAL A 167 -24.73 -1.84 -3.81
N ASN A 168 -25.81 -1.16 -3.47
CA ASN A 168 -26.96 -1.81 -2.83
C ASN A 168 -27.47 -2.93 -3.74
N GLN A 169 -27.30 -4.18 -3.32
CA GLN A 169 -27.85 -5.37 -4.00
C GLN A 169 -29.39 -5.46 -3.92
N SER A 170 -30.10 -4.36 -3.60
CA SER A 170 -31.56 -4.35 -3.40
C SER A 170 -32.36 -4.27 -4.70
N GLN A 171 -31.72 -4.28 -5.87
CA GLN A 171 -32.40 -4.24 -7.17
C GLN A 171 -31.67 -5.11 -8.20
N MET A 172 -31.66 -6.42 -7.99
CA MET A 172 -31.57 -7.43 -9.05
C MET A 172 -32.53 -8.56 -8.74
#